data_AF-A0A0F9PDJ8-F1
#
_entry.id   AF-A0A0F9PDJ8-F1
#
_cell.length_a   1.000
_cell.length_b   1.000
_cell.length_c   1.000
_cell.angle_alpha   90.00
_cell.angle_beta   90.00
_cell.angle_gamma   90.00
#
_symmetry.space_group_name_H-M   'P 1'
#
loop_
_entity.id
_entity.type
_entity.pdbx_description
1 polymer ?
#
loop_
_entity_poly.entity_id
_entity_poly.type
_entity_poly.pdbx_seq_one_letter_code
_entity_poly.pdbx_strand_id
1 'polypeptide(L)'
;MGRKSRAELLYEEVKEDYEEETGSWIVIYDFPRMKAHSNFWDNVHRVNTLVGEGSLIQNSVYMTPSKRGAVTILKLARHYGAETFMYRAEVMDIE
;
A
#
# COMPACT_ATOMS: atom_id res chain seq x y z
N MET A 1 20.48 12.90 11.04
CA MET A 1 19.59 12.11 10.15
C MET A 1 18.16 12.33 10.61
N GLY A 2 17.25 12.74 9.72
CA GLY A 2 15.85 12.93 10.07
C GLY A 2 15.21 11.60 10.51
N ARG A 3 14.17 11.68 11.36
CA ARG A 3 13.42 10.51 11.81
C ARG A 3 12.70 9.88 10.61
N LYS A 4 12.93 8.59 10.36
CA LYS A 4 12.19 7.82 9.34
C LYS A 4 10.68 7.89 9.62
N SER A 5 9.92 8.09 8.56
CA SER A 5 8.46 8.03 8.55
C SER A 5 7.96 6.61 8.79
N ARG A 6 6.68 6.47 9.14
CA ARG A 6 6.05 5.14 9.30
C ARG A 6 6.08 4.35 7.99
N ALA A 7 5.87 5.02 6.85
CA ALA A 7 5.98 4.43 5.53
C ALA A 7 7.36 3.80 5.29
N GLU A 8 8.44 4.53 5.56
CA GLU A 8 9.81 4.04 5.37
C GLU A 8 10.12 2.84 6.26
N LEU A 9 9.73 2.91 7.54
CA LEU A 9 9.94 1.81 8.48
C LEU A 9 9.22 0.53 8.04
N LEU A 10 7.94 0.64 7.64
CA LEU A 10 7.18 -0.52 7.16
C LEU A 10 7.73 -1.07 5.84
N TYR A 11 8.16 -0.19 4.93
CA TYR A 11 8.71 -0.62 3.65
C TYR A 11 10.03 -1.37 3.82
N GLU A 12 10.87 -0.96 4.77
CA GLU A 12 12.10 -1.67 5.15
C GLU A 12 11.78 -3.02 5.81
N GLU A 13 10.86 -3.05 6.78
CA GLU A 13 10.40 -4.29 7.43
C GLU A 13 9.88 -5.31 6.40
N VAL A 14 9.02 -4.89 5.46
CA VAL A 14 8.50 -5.80 4.43
C VAL A 14 9.60 -6.29 3.49
N LYS A 15 10.67 -5.51 3.27
CA LYS A 15 11.83 -5.96 2.47
C LYS A 15 12.55 -7.15 3.09
N GLU A 16 12.60 -7.18 4.41
CA GLU A 16 13.28 -8.23 5.18
C GLU A 16 12.39 -9.47 5.28
N ASP A 17 11.07 -9.28 5.42
CA ASP A 17 10.10 -10.35 5.61
C ASP A 17 9.63 -11.04 4.30
N TYR A 18 9.69 -10.36 3.15
CA TYR A 18 9.09 -10.83 1.89
C TYR A 18 10.04 -10.68 0.70
N GLU A 19 10.09 -11.72 -0.13
CA GLU A 19 10.71 -11.62 -1.46
C GLU A 19 9.86 -10.74 -2.39
N GLU A 20 10.54 -9.90 -3.17
CA GLU A 20 9.88 -9.07 -4.17
C GLU A 20 9.28 -9.94 -5.27
N GLU A 21 8.03 -9.68 -5.61
CA GLU A 21 7.30 -10.37 -6.67
C GLU A 21 6.57 -9.32 -7.51
N THR A 22 6.87 -9.31 -8.82
CA THR A 22 6.25 -8.38 -9.77
C THR A 22 4.94 -8.96 -10.31
N GLY A 23 3.92 -8.10 -10.44
CA GLY A 23 2.60 -8.45 -10.95
C GLY A 23 1.55 -7.44 -10.48
N SER A 24 0.33 -7.46 -11.01
CA SER A 24 -0.68 -6.48 -10.58
C SER A 24 -1.22 -6.84 -9.20
N TRP A 25 -0.98 -5.97 -8.21
CA TRP A 25 -1.50 -6.11 -6.86
C TRP A 25 -2.51 -5.01 -6.56
N ILE A 26 -3.64 -5.39 -6.00
CA ILE A 26 -4.70 -4.47 -5.56
C ILE A 26 -4.85 -4.59 -4.06
N VAL A 27 -4.80 -3.46 -3.37
CA VAL A 27 -5.08 -3.33 -1.94
C VAL A 27 -6.34 -2.51 -1.78
N ILE A 28 -7.35 -3.11 -1.17
CA ILE A 28 -8.60 -2.45 -0.80
C ILE A 28 -8.53 -2.18 0.71
N TYR A 29 -8.88 -0.96 1.12
CA TYR A 29 -8.97 -0.60 2.51
C TYR A 29 -10.19 0.26 2.81
N ASP A 30 -10.82 0.01 3.95
CA ASP A 30 -11.97 0.79 4.40
C ASP A 30 -11.82 1.17 5.89
N PHE A 31 -12.28 2.38 6.23
CA PHE A 31 -12.30 2.89 7.60
C PHE A 31 -13.75 3.00 8.09
N PRO A 32 -14.41 1.87 8.42
CA PRO A 32 -15.87 1.84 8.59
C PRO A 32 -16.39 2.66 9.78
N ARG A 33 -15.54 2.88 10.80
CA ARG A 33 -15.92 3.54 12.06
C ARG A 33 -15.22 4.88 12.30
N MET A 34 -14.38 5.31 11.37
CA MET A 34 -13.57 6.52 11.55
C MET A 34 -13.17 7.12 10.20
N LYS A 35 -12.80 8.40 10.19
CA LYS A 35 -12.16 8.97 9.01
C LYS A 35 -10.68 8.61 9.00
N ALA A 36 -10.13 8.35 7.82
CA ALA A 36 -8.70 8.22 7.64
C ALA A 36 -7.98 9.49 8.14
N HIS A 37 -6.95 9.31 8.96
CA HIS A 37 -6.15 10.42 9.46
C HIS A 37 -5.37 11.08 8.30
N SER A 38 -5.14 12.39 8.29
CA SER A 38 -4.39 13.08 7.23
C SER A 38 -3.02 12.42 6.95
N ASN A 39 -2.27 12.14 8.02
CA ASN A 39 -1.00 11.41 7.98
C ASN A 39 -1.06 10.03 7.28
N PHE A 40 -2.23 9.39 7.17
CA PHE A 40 -2.35 8.16 6.39
C PHE A 40 -2.05 8.43 4.92
N TRP A 41 -2.68 9.44 4.34
CA TRP A 41 -2.49 9.85 2.95
C TRP A 41 -1.05 10.28 2.67
N ASP A 42 -0.45 11.05 3.58
CA ASP A 42 0.97 11.43 3.47
C ASP A 42 1.88 10.20 3.42
N ASN A 43 1.60 9.18 4.22
CA ASN A 43 2.37 7.94 4.21
C ASN A 43 2.07 7.08 2.97
N VAL A 44 0.84 7.03 2.47
CA VAL A 44 0.51 6.36 1.20
C VAL A 44 1.30 6.99 0.05
N HIS A 45 1.33 8.33 -0.03
CA HIS A 45 2.15 9.03 -1.02
C HIS A 45 3.64 8.71 -0.90
N ARG A 46 4.18 8.65 0.33
CA ARG A 46 5.57 8.24 0.56
C ARG A 46 5.84 6.80 0.11
N VAL A 47 4.96 5.85 0.43
CA VAL A 47 5.08 4.48 -0.07
C VAL A 47 5.08 4.48 -1.59
N ASN A 48 4.22 5.27 -2.22
CA ASN A 48 4.20 5.39 -3.68
C ASN A 48 5.55 5.86 -4.25
N THR A 49 6.16 6.86 -3.63
CA THR A 49 7.51 7.34 -4.02
C THR A 49 8.58 6.27 -3.81
N LEU A 50 8.50 5.47 -2.74
CA LEU A 50 9.47 4.40 -2.43
C LEU A 50 9.35 3.20 -3.37
N VAL A 51 8.13 2.89 -3.82
CA VAL A 51 7.84 1.80 -4.76
C VAL A 51 8.15 2.23 -6.20
N GLY A 52 8.00 3.51 -6.52
CA GLY A 52 8.25 4.09 -7.84
C GLY A 52 7.07 3.92 -8.80
N GLU A 53 6.42 2.75 -8.80
CA GLU A 53 5.28 2.45 -9.64
C GLU A 53 4.08 2.00 -8.82
N GLY A 54 3.09 2.88 -8.66
CA GLY A 54 1.85 2.57 -7.95
C GLY A 54 0.93 3.77 -7.98
N SER A 55 -0.33 3.56 -7.64
CA SER A 55 -1.33 4.62 -7.65
C SER A 55 -2.52 4.30 -6.77
N LEU A 56 -3.09 5.37 -6.22
CA LEU A 56 -4.45 5.35 -5.71
C LEU A 56 -5.39 5.43 -6.92
N ILE A 57 -6.00 4.31 -7.29
CA ILE A 57 -6.97 4.27 -8.41
C ILE A 57 -8.37 4.67 -7.92
N GLN A 58 -8.64 4.53 -6.63
CA GLN A 58 -9.79 5.10 -5.92
C GLN A 58 -9.37 5.48 -4.49
N ASN A 59 -10.19 6.25 -3.78
CA ASN A 59 -9.87 6.64 -2.39
C ASN A 59 -9.60 5.43 -1.48
N SER A 60 -10.31 4.33 -1.68
CA SER A 60 -10.19 3.10 -0.88
C SER A 60 -9.47 1.96 -1.60
N VAL A 61 -8.80 2.25 -2.73
CA VAL A 61 -8.15 1.24 -3.57
C VAL A 61 -6.80 1.73 -4.07
N TYR A 62 -5.76 0.98 -3.72
CA TYR A 62 -4.40 1.19 -4.19
C TYR A 62 -3.97 0.05 -5.10
N MET A 63 -3.29 0.37 -6.21
CA MET A 63 -2.77 -0.59 -7.16
C MET A 63 -1.27 -0.38 -7.38
N THR A 64 -0.51 -1.47 -7.51
CA THR A 64 0.94 -1.42 -7.75
C THR A 64 1.42 -2.70 -8.44
N PRO A 65 2.49 -2.67 -9.26
CA PRO A 65 3.12 -3.86 -9.78
C PRO A 65 4.01 -4.57 -8.73
N SER A 66 4.21 -4.01 -7.54
CA SER A 66 5.10 -4.54 -6.50
C SER A 66 4.32 -5.16 -5.35
N LYS A 67 4.58 -6.45 -5.07
CA LYS A 67 4.04 -7.13 -3.89
C LYS A 67 4.46 -6.44 -2.60
N ARG A 68 5.72 -6.00 -2.51
CA ARG A 68 6.23 -5.28 -1.35
C ARG A 68 5.49 -3.98 -1.14
N GLY A 69 5.26 -3.21 -2.21
CA GLY A 69 4.42 -2.01 -2.17
C GLY A 69 3.02 -2.31 -1.63
N ALA A 70 2.38 -3.35 -2.15
CA ALA A 70 1.04 -3.77 -1.74
C ALA A 70 0.99 -4.19 -0.26
N VAL A 71 1.91 -5.04 0.19
CA VAL A 71 1.99 -5.47 1.60
C VAL A 71 2.27 -4.28 2.52
N THR A 72 3.09 -3.32 2.07
CA THR A 72 3.39 -2.10 2.85
C THR A 72 2.14 -1.25 3.03
N ILE A 73 1.36 -1.00 1.97
CA ILE A 73 0.08 -0.28 2.08
C ILE A 73 -0.91 -1.04 2.96
N LEU A 74 -0.98 -2.37 2.84
CA LEU A 74 -1.84 -3.20 3.67
C LEU A 74 -1.49 -3.11 5.16
N LYS A 75 -0.20 -3.20 5.53
CA LYS A 75 0.28 -3.01 6.91
C LYS A 75 0.01 -1.57 7.39
N LEU A 76 0.26 -0.57 6.53
CA LEU A 76 0.03 0.84 6.84
C LEU A 76 -1.45 1.13 7.12
N ALA A 77 -2.36 0.72 6.24
CA ALA A 77 -3.79 0.93 6.42
C ALA A 77 -4.30 0.26 7.71
N ARG A 78 -3.88 -0.98 8.00
CA ARG A 78 -4.19 -1.64 9.27
C ARG A 78 -3.69 -0.88 10.49
N HIS A 79 -2.48 -0.29 10.42
CA HIS A 79 -1.94 0.54 11.50
C HIS A 79 -2.82 1.76 11.81
N TYR A 80 -3.48 2.32 10.78
CA TYR A 80 -4.41 3.44 10.94
C TYR A 80 -5.86 3.01 11.26
N GLY A 81 -6.12 1.70 11.42
CA GLY A 81 -7.42 1.17 11.82
C GLY A 81 -8.36 0.80 10.66
N ALA A 82 -7.84 0.66 9.42
CA ALA A 82 -8.64 0.18 8.31
C ALA A 82 -8.77 -1.35 8.31
N GLU A 83 -9.93 -1.82 7.85
CA GLU A 83 -10.11 -3.18 7.35
C GLU A 83 -9.48 -3.28 5.96
N THR A 84 -8.77 -4.38 5.66
CA THR A 84 -8.00 -4.47 4.42
C THR A 84 -8.06 -5.84 3.76
N PHE A 85 -8.08 -5.82 2.43
CA PHE A 85 -7.97 -6.97 1.55
C PHE A 85 -6.88 -6.73 0.52
N MET A 86 -6.17 -7.79 0.15
CA MET A 86 -5.14 -7.72 -0.88
C MET A 86 -5.34 -8.87 -1.86
N TYR A 87 -5.30 -8.54 -3.15
CA TYR A 87 -5.48 -9.47 -4.24
C TYR A 87 -4.31 -9.35 -5.20
N ARG A 88 -3.88 -10.48 -5.75
CA ARG A 88 -3.15 -10.51 -7.01
C ARG A 88 -4.19 -10.49 -8.13
N ALA A 89 -4.07 -9.54 -9.03
CA ALA A 89 -4.94 -9.37 -10.16
C ALA A 89 -4.23 -9.82 -11.45
N GLU A 90 -5.03 -10.27 -12.40
CA GLU A 90 -4.60 -10.50 -13.78
C GLU A 90 -5.32 -9.49 -14.66
N VAL A 91 -4.57 -8.81 -15.52
CA VAL A 91 -5.16 -7.91 -16.52
C VAL A 91 -5.71 -8.75 -17.64
N MET A 92 -7.00 -8.61 -17.92
CA MET A 92 -7.66 -9.26 -19.04
C MET A 92 -7.95 -8.23 -20.12
N ASP A 93 -7.54 -8.51 -21.35
CA ASP A 93 -8.01 -7.76 -22.51
C ASP A 93 -9.42 -8.27 -22.84
N ILE A 94 -10.39 -7.35 -22.92
CA ILE A 94 -11.76 -7.65 -23.35
C ILE A 94 -11.86 -7.21 -24.81
N GLU A 95 -12.10 -8.15 -25.72
CA GLU A 95 -12.36 -7.90 -27.15
C GLU A 95 -13.70 -7.21 -27.40
#